data_AF-A0A8J8PSM7-F1
#
_entry.id   AF-A0A8J8PSM7-F1
#
_cell.length_a   1.000
_cell.length_b   1.000
_cell.length_c   1.000
_cell.angle_alpha   90.00
_cell.angle_beta   90.00
_cell.angle_gamma   90.00
#
_symmetry.space_group_name_H-M   'P 1'
#
loop_
_entity.id
_entity.type
_entity.pdbx_description
1 polymer ?
#
loop_
_entity_poly.entity_id
_entity_poly.type
_entity_poly.pdbx_seq_one_letter_code
_entity_poly.pdbx_strand_id
1 'polypeptide(L)' 'NRIRKIRQYLRWLRDHEVIDSHTYRELYLRAKGGSFKGVSDVRSTLIQMGKMRE' A
#
# COMPACT_ATOMS: atom_id res chain seq x y z
N ASN A 1 -10.90 2.74 -12.34
CA ASN A 1 -9.61 2.04 -12.51
C ASN A 1 -8.51 2.38 -11.47
N ARG A 2 -8.70 3.37 -10.56
CA ARG A 2 -7.69 3.76 -9.54
C ARG A 2 -7.41 2.68 -8.49
N ILE A 3 -8.46 2.06 -7.94
CA ILE A 3 -8.33 1.01 -6.92
C ILE A 3 -7.54 -0.22 -7.41
N ARG A 4 -7.64 -0.55 -8.71
CA ARG A 4 -6.87 -1.65 -9.31
C ARG A 4 -5.36 -1.36 -9.25
N LYS A 5 -4.95 -0.14 -9.62
CA LYS A 5 -3.55 0.30 -9.55
C LYS A 5 -3.00 0.24 -8.11
N ILE A 6 -3.80 0.69 -7.14
CA ILE A 6 -3.42 0.62 -5.71
C ILE A 6 -3.20 -0.82 -5.26
N ARG A 7 -4.15 -1.72 -5.57
CA ARG A 7 -4.03 -3.15 -5.21
C ARG A 7 -2.84 -3.82 -5.89
N GLN A 8 -2.58 -3.49 -7.15
CA GLN A 8 -1.43 -4.02 -7.88
C GLN A 8 -0.12 -3.55 -7.24
N TYR A 9 -0.04 -2.28 -6.84
CA TYR A 9 1.11 -1.74 -6.14
C TYR A 9 1.32 -2.41 -4.77
N LEU A 10 0.27 -2.57 -3.96
CA LEU A 10 0.35 -3.28 -2.69
C LEU A 10 0.80 -4.74 -2.86
N ARG A 11 0.33 -5.42 -3.92
CA ARG A 11 0.76 -6.78 -4.24
C ARG A 11 2.24 -6.81 -4.61
N TRP A 12 2.68 -5.89 -5.46
CA TRP A 12 4.09 -5.76 -5.85
C TRP A 12 4.98 -5.54 -4.62
N LEU A 13 4.59 -4.66 -3.70
CA LEU A 13 5.32 -4.41 -2.46
C LEU A 13 5.47 -5.65 -1.57
N ARG A 14 4.41 -6.45 -1.47
CA ARG A 14 4.45 -7.73 -0.75
C ARG A 14 5.36 -8.73 -1.43
N ASP A 15 5.24 -8.86 -2.75
CA ASP A 15 6.00 -9.83 -3.55
C ASP A 15 7.50 -9.53 -3.56
N HIS A 16 7.89 -8.26 -3.35
CA HIS A 16 9.28 -7.81 -3.21
C HIS A 16 9.71 -7.66 -1.75
N GLU A 17 8.94 -8.21 -0.79
CA GLU A 17 9.24 -8.21 0.65
C GLU A 17 9.44 -6.82 1.26
N VAL A 18 8.97 -5.76 0.60
CA VAL A 18 9.01 -4.38 1.11
C VAL A 18 8.03 -4.21 2.27
N ILE A 19 6.93 -4.95 2.22
CA ILE A 19 5.96 -5.05 3.30
C ILE A 19 5.69 -6.51 3.64
N ASP A 20 5.49 -6.78 4.92
CA ASP A 20 5.06 -8.09 5.40
C ASP A 20 3.59 -8.37 5.03
N SER A 21 3.22 -9.65 5.04
CA SER A 21 1.87 -10.11 4.69
C SER A 21 0.77 -9.50 5.57
N HIS A 22 1.09 -9.18 6.83
CA HIS A 22 0.17 -8.56 7.76
C HIS A 22 -0.09 -7.09 7.37
N THR A 23 0.96 -6.32 7.18
CA THR A 23 0.91 -4.93 6.68
C THR A 23 0.20 -4.85 5.33
N TYR A 24 0.49 -5.78 4.40
CA TYR A 24 -0.24 -5.88 3.14
C TYR A 24 -1.75 -6.02 3.36
N ARG A 25 -2.17 -6.93 4.25
CA ARG A 25 -3.60 -7.19 4.49
C ARG A 25 -4.29 -5.96 5.08
N GLU A 26 -3.66 -5.29 6.02
CA GLU A 26 -4.19 -4.07 6.64
C GLU A 26 -4.35 -2.94 5.62
N LEU A 27 -3.29 -2.64 4.86
CA LEU A 27 -3.33 -1.60 3.82
C LEU A 27 -4.32 -1.96 2.71
N TYR A 28 -4.47 -3.23 2.36
CA TYR A 28 -5.46 -3.67 1.38
C TYR A 28 -6.90 -3.42 1.84
N LEU A 29 -7.20 -3.64 3.13
CA LEU A 29 -8.51 -3.36 3.70
C LEU A 29 -8.79 -1.84 3.76
N ARG A 30 -7.81 -1.04 4.15
CA ARG A 30 -7.90 0.44 4.09
C ARG A 30 -8.13 0.93 2.66
N ALA A 31 -7.42 0.36 1.69
CA ALA A 31 -7.64 0.65 0.27
C ALA A 31 -9.05 0.26 -0.21
N LYS A 32 -9.61 -0.84 0.30
CA LYS A 32 -11.00 -1.24 0.01
C LYS A 32 -12.00 -0.24 0.59
N GLY A 33 -11.71 0.33 1.76
CA GLY A 33 -12.50 1.39 2.39
C GLY A 33 -12.38 2.77 1.72
N GLY A 34 -11.53 2.91 0.70
CA GLY A 34 -11.34 4.19 0.01
C GLY A 34 -10.41 5.17 0.73
N SER A 35 -9.63 4.70 1.71
CA SER A 35 -8.69 5.55 2.47
C SER A 35 -7.57 6.15 1.62
N PHE A 36 -7.32 5.62 0.41
CA PHE A 36 -6.26 6.11 -0.47
C PHE A 36 -6.82 6.75 -1.74
N LYS A 37 -6.35 7.96 -2.04
CA LYS A 37 -6.71 8.68 -3.28
C LYS A 37 -5.93 8.17 -4.51
N GLY A 38 -4.78 7.52 -4.30
CA GLY A 38 -3.90 7.04 -5.36
C GLY A 38 -2.68 6.29 -4.84
N VAL A 39 -1.76 5.93 -5.74
CA VAL A 39 -0.52 5.20 -5.39
C VAL A 39 0.43 6.06 -4.55
N SER A 40 0.51 7.37 -4.82
CA SER A 40 1.32 8.30 -4.04
C SER A 40 0.91 8.34 -2.56
N ASP A 41 -0.39 8.27 -2.29
CA ASP A 41 -0.95 8.28 -0.93
C ASP A 41 -0.54 7.03 -0.13
N VAL A 42 -0.51 5.88 -0.81
CA VAL A 42 0.02 4.62 -0.25
C VAL A 42 1.50 4.77 0.08
N ARG A 43 2.28 5.40 -0.81
CA ARG A 43 3.72 5.63 -0.58
C ARG A 43 3.95 6.54 0.62
N SER A 44 3.21 7.66 0.73
CA SER A 44 3.27 8.55 1.89
C SER A 44 2.92 7.81 3.20
N THR A 45 1.91 6.94 3.16
CA THR A 45 1.54 6.13 4.32
C THR A 45 2.67 5.16 4.72
N LEU A 46 3.33 4.53 3.75
CA LEU A 46 4.45 3.61 4.01
C LEU A 46 5.68 4.33 4.58
N ILE A 47 5.96 5.55 4.12
CA ILE A 47 7.02 6.40 4.68
C ILE A 47 6.68 6.77 6.13
N GLN A 48 5.44 7.18 6.41
CA GLN A 48 4.97 7.48 7.76
C GLN A 48 5.03 6.26 8.71
N MET A 49 4.78 5.06 8.19
CA MET A 49 4.93 3.80 8.94
C MET A 49 6.39 3.36 9.10
N GLY A 50 7.36 4.09 8.53
CA GLY A 50 8.79 3.75 8.59
C GLY A 50 9.20 2.55 7.74
N LYS A 51 8.34 2.08 6.83
CA LYS A 51 8.59 0.92 5.95
C LYS A 51 9.35 1.31 4.68
N MET A 52 9.47 2.61 4.39
CA MET A 52 10.24 3.16 3.28
C MET A 52 10.99 4.42 3.73
N ARG A 53 12.20 4.62 3.22
CA ARG A 53 12.92 5.89 3.28
C ARG A 53 12.63 6.71 2.02
N GLU A 54 12.57 8.04 2.18
CA GLU A 54 12.30 9.00 1.09
C GLU A 54 13.37 8.96 0.00
#